data_AF-A0A1B6Z6E4-F1
#
_entry.id   AF-A0A1B6Z6E4-F1
#
_cell.length_a   1.000
_cell.length_b   1.000
_cell.length_c   1.000
_cell.angle_alpha   90.00
_cell.angle_beta   90.00
_cell.angle_gamma   90.00
#
_symmetry.space_group_name_H-M   'P 1'
#
loop_
_entity.id
_entity.type
_entity.pdbx_description
1 polymer ?
#
loop_
_entity_poly.entity_id
_entity_poly.type
_entity_poly.pdbx_seq_one_letter_code
_entity_poly.pdbx_strand_id
1 'polypeptide(L)'
;MRAKLLFIIALPLMVGCTDQNSTFFEEVERETPVDVTRLYIDAFGNLYPNSGLNPKYEMMPNHQGSLLNAMKDSSSGLCEQDMKFSDARILCDSLPTGDWHNGQTTLWAKAANSIVQKAAAEGGDLDLVFLVHGFNNLAKEARASFTEARKVIVDYKAPNRRQHFVEIYWDGFKSDTTKVDAWRKAQAAGPLVGFKLRRLMHELKKELGNSEAAPVRVRFLTHSSGAFVVGSLFGDPIAALPLLQKGQGSDYKYFAQYRNNTDATNQNSIASFKDLRVGMLAPATSDWTFVGNKKYEAGFRSSGATVLFSIQPNDEALTKVFLGPDFPSSGSTGLGVDKTNHYCGELRTNSDLASRNIKFIGYDFSRNEKQFPGKEKAHDFTVYLEQATARSSFMKDLFSSEPIDLDAKENRICGKGN
;
A
#
# COMPACT_ATOMS: atom_id res chain seq x y z
N MET A 1 7.60 -57.12 5.41
CA MET A 1 8.29 -55.83 5.19
C MET A 1 7.83 -55.27 3.85
N ARG A 2 7.01 -54.22 3.83
CA ARG A 2 6.54 -53.58 2.60
C ARG A 2 7.42 -52.36 2.32
N ALA A 3 8.17 -52.41 1.22
CA ALA A 3 9.04 -51.33 0.79
C ALA A 3 8.20 -50.10 0.39
N LYS A 4 8.47 -48.95 1.01
CA LYS A 4 7.92 -47.67 0.59
C LYS A 4 8.70 -47.20 -0.64
N LEU A 5 8.05 -47.23 -1.80
CA LEU A 5 8.57 -46.70 -3.05
C LEU A 5 8.57 -45.16 -2.96
N LEU A 6 9.74 -44.55 -2.90
CA LEU A 6 9.92 -43.10 -3.02
C LEU A 6 9.75 -42.73 -4.50
N PHE A 7 8.59 -42.15 -4.85
CA PHE A 7 8.37 -41.54 -6.15
C PHE A 7 9.11 -40.20 -6.18
N ILE A 8 10.34 -40.20 -6.71
CA ILE A 8 11.02 -38.97 -7.13
C ILE A 8 10.47 -38.62 -8.50
N ILE A 9 9.46 -37.74 -8.54
CA ILE A 9 8.97 -37.16 -9.78
C ILE A 9 10.03 -36.16 -10.25
N ALA A 10 10.83 -36.55 -11.24
CA ALA A 10 11.68 -35.64 -12.00
C ALA A 10 10.76 -34.75 -12.85
N LEU A 11 10.43 -33.55 -12.36
CA LEU A 11 9.72 -32.54 -13.13
C LEU A 11 10.64 -31.99 -14.24
N PRO A 12 10.16 -31.87 -15.48
CA PRO A 12 10.94 -31.30 -16.57
C PRO A 12 11.14 -29.79 -16.33
N LEU A 13 12.41 -29.39 -16.19
CA LEU A 13 12.89 -28.01 -16.16
C LEU A 13 12.75 -27.39 -17.56
N MET A 14 11.53 -27.01 -17.95
CA MET A 14 11.31 -26.10 -19.08
C MET A 14 11.50 -24.67 -18.57
N VAL A 15 12.75 -24.24 -18.59
CA VAL A 15 13.24 -22.93 -18.14
C VAL A 15 12.84 -21.89 -19.18
N GLY A 16 11.77 -21.17 -18.89
CA GLY A 16 11.31 -19.99 -19.62
C GLY A 16 10.42 -19.13 -18.72
N CYS A 17 10.76 -19.03 -17.43
CA CYS A 17 9.96 -18.35 -16.42
C CYS A 17 10.52 -16.93 -16.22
N THR A 18 9.79 -15.92 -16.68
CA THR A 18 10.14 -14.52 -16.39
C THR A 18 9.10 -13.97 -15.42
N ASP A 19 9.55 -13.58 -14.22
CA ASP A 19 8.72 -12.75 -13.34
C ASP A 19 8.41 -11.46 -14.11
N GLN A 20 7.13 -11.13 -14.28
CA GLN A 20 6.72 -9.93 -14.99
C GLN A 20 6.39 -8.83 -13.97
N ASN A 21 7.08 -7.71 -14.12
CA ASN A 21 6.74 -6.48 -13.44
C ASN A 21 5.41 -5.95 -13.98
N SER A 22 4.54 -5.50 -13.09
CA SER A 22 3.31 -4.82 -13.50
C SER A 22 3.68 -3.43 -13.97
N THR A 23 3.73 -3.26 -15.29
CA THR A 23 4.03 -1.96 -15.91
C THR A 23 2.74 -1.29 -16.35
N PHE A 24 2.76 0.04 -16.42
CA PHE A 24 1.52 0.82 -16.50
C PHE A 24 1.46 1.76 -17.72
N PHE A 25 2.36 1.63 -18.69
CA PHE A 25 2.45 2.52 -19.85
C PHE A 25 1.11 2.69 -20.59
N GLU A 26 0.37 1.59 -20.79
CA GLU A 26 -0.96 1.61 -21.43
C GLU A 26 -2.10 2.22 -20.59
N GLU A 27 -1.87 2.42 -19.30
CA GLU A 27 -2.91 2.76 -18.33
C GLU A 27 -2.84 4.22 -17.87
N VAL A 28 -1.64 4.82 -17.89
CA VAL A 28 -1.36 6.13 -17.29
C VAL A 28 -2.16 7.28 -17.93
N GLU A 29 -2.35 7.24 -19.25
CA GLU A 29 -3.09 8.29 -19.98
C GLU A 29 -4.58 7.99 -20.13
N ARG A 30 -5.09 6.90 -19.53
CA ARG A 30 -6.52 6.57 -19.65
C ARG A 30 -7.39 7.57 -18.89
N GLU A 31 -8.53 7.88 -19.48
CA GLU A 31 -9.54 8.73 -18.84
C GLU A 31 -9.93 8.21 -17.45
N THR A 32 -10.05 9.17 -16.54
CA THR A 32 -10.42 8.95 -15.14
C THR A 32 -11.73 9.65 -14.85
N PRO A 33 -12.63 9.03 -14.05
CA PRO A 33 -13.77 9.74 -13.50
C PRO A 33 -13.33 11.03 -12.78
N VAL A 34 -14.20 12.04 -12.76
CA VAL A 34 -13.89 13.38 -12.19
C VAL A 34 -13.47 13.29 -10.72
N ASP A 35 -14.13 12.41 -9.96
CA ASP A 35 -13.90 12.13 -8.54
C ASP A 35 -12.70 11.20 -8.27
N VAL A 36 -11.92 10.85 -9.29
CA VAL A 36 -10.81 9.89 -9.19
C VAL A 36 -9.52 10.49 -9.72
N THR A 37 -8.45 10.33 -8.94
CA THR A 37 -7.07 10.44 -9.40
C THR A 37 -6.40 9.08 -9.34
N ARG A 38 -5.76 8.65 -10.42
CA ARG A 38 -4.97 7.43 -10.46
C ARG A 38 -3.49 7.78 -10.42
N LEU A 39 -2.72 7.09 -9.59
CA LEU A 39 -1.27 7.23 -9.52
C LEU A 39 -0.65 5.86 -9.80
N TYR A 40 0.30 5.81 -10.73
CA TYR A 40 1.00 4.59 -11.13
C TYR A 40 2.45 4.68 -10.71
N ILE A 41 2.94 3.68 -9.99
CA ILE A 41 4.23 3.74 -9.29
C ILE A 41 5.02 2.46 -9.57
N ASP A 42 6.29 2.60 -9.95
CA ASP A 42 7.15 1.44 -10.19
C ASP A 42 7.61 0.76 -8.89
N ALA A 43 8.33 -0.37 -9.01
CA ALA A 43 8.79 -1.16 -7.87
C ALA A 43 9.80 -0.42 -6.96
N PHE A 44 10.33 0.72 -7.41
CA PHE A 44 11.29 1.56 -6.68
C PHE A 44 10.65 2.84 -6.14
N GLY A 45 9.34 3.00 -6.34
CA GLY A 45 8.57 4.14 -5.87
C GLY A 45 8.63 5.37 -6.79
N ASN A 46 9.07 5.22 -8.05
CA ASN A 46 9.00 6.31 -9.04
C ASN A 46 7.59 6.42 -9.61
N LEU A 47 7.04 7.63 -9.57
CA LEU A 47 5.77 7.97 -10.19
C LEU A 47 5.93 7.98 -11.71
N TYR A 48 5.04 7.28 -12.41
CA TYR A 48 4.89 7.39 -13.84
C TYR A 48 4.31 8.77 -14.18
N PRO A 49 4.89 9.50 -15.16
CA PRO A 49 4.35 10.78 -15.61
C PRO A 49 2.98 10.60 -16.26
N ASN A 50 2.02 11.47 -15.96
CA ASN A 50 0.63 11.36 -16.44
C ASN A 50 0.46 11.61 -17.95
N SER A 51 1.52 12.02 -18.64
CA SER A 51 1.50 12.29 -20.09
C SER A 51 2.88 12.12 -20.71
N GLY A 52 2.88 11.78 -21.99
CA GLY A 52 4.06 11.75 -22.85
C GLY A 52 4.84 10.44 -22.84
N LEU A 53 4.33 9.38 -22.20
CA LEU A 53 4.90 8.05 -22.34
C LEU A 53 4.32 7.38 -23.59
N ASN A 54 5.14 6.60 -24.29
CA ASN A 54 4.63 5.73 -25.35
C ASN A 54 3.78 4.61 -24.72
N PRO A 55 2.45 4.56 -24.94
CA PRO A 55 1.61 3.55 -24.32
C PRO A 55 1.92 2.14 -24.82
N LYS A 56 2.54 2.00 -25.99
CA LYS A 56 2.94 0.71 -26.58
C LYS A 56 4.31 0.22 -26.10
N TYR A 57 4.97 0.98 -25.22
CA TYR A 57 6.26 0.56 -24.72
C TYR A 57 6.12 -0.63 -23.75
N GLU A 58 6.86 -1.69 -24.04
CA GLU A 58 6.97 -2.87 -23.18
C GLU A 58 8.27 -2.80 -22.39
N MET A 59 8.18 -2.95 -21.06
CA MET A 59 9.34 -2.91 -20.17
C MET A 59 10.30 -4.07 -20.49
N MET A 60 11.54 -3.74 -20.84
CA MET A 60 12.54 -4.76 -21.12
C MET A 60 13.01 -5.46 -19.82
N PRO A 61 13.35 -6.77 -19.86
CA PRO A 61 13.74 -7.51 -18.65
C PRO A 61 14.96 -6.92 -17.91
N ASN A 62 15.90 -6.34 -18.64
CA ASN A 62 17.11 -5.70 -18.09
C ASN A 62 16.80 -4.42 -17.30
N HIS A 63 15.62 -3.81 -17.45
CA HIS A 63 15.21 -2.65 -16.67
C HIS A 63 14.71 -3.00 -15.27
N GLN A 64 14.40 -4.28 -15.03
CA GLN A 64 13.97 -4.80 -13.74
C GLN A 64 12.74 -4.06 -13.17
N GLY A 65 11.88 -3.51 -14.05
CA GLY A 65 10.67 -2.79 -13.65
C GLY A 65 10.93 -1.37 -13.19
N SER A 66 12.16 -0.87 -13.29
CA SER A 66 12.49 0.52 -12.96
C SER A 66 12.17 1.45 -14.12
N LEU A 67 11.29 2.42 -13.89
CA LEU A 67 11.02 3.50 -14.83
C LEU A 67 12.29 4.31 -15.12
N LEU A 68 13.14 4.52 -14.11
CA LEU A 68 14.43 5.20 -14.28
C LEU A 68 15.34 4.47 -15.25
N ASN A 69 15.47 3.14 -15.10
CA ASN A 69 16.30 2.34 -16.01
C ASN A 69 15.74 2.34 -17.42
N ALA A 70 14.41 2.24 -17.56
CA ALA A 70 13.75 2.31 -18.85
C ALA A 70 14.02 3.64 -19.56
N MET A 71 13.82 4.78 -18.87
CA MET A 71 14.02 6.09 -19.47
C MET A 71 15.50 6.43 -19.72
N LYS A 72 16.44 5.83 -18.98
CA LYS A 72 17.89 5.95 -19.24
C LYS A 72 18.34 5.20 -20.47
N ASP A 73 17.65 4.14 -20.83
CA ASP A 73 18.01 3.30 -21.96
C ASP A 73 17.62 4.00 -23.27
N SER A 74 18.61 4.42 -24.06
CA SER A 74 18.37 5.10 -25.34
C SER A 74 17.59 4.25 -26.33
N SER A 75 17.63 2.91 -26.21
CA SER A 75 16.88 2.01 -27.08
C SER A 75 15.39 1.92 -26.71
N SER A 76 14.98 2.45 -25.54
CA SER A 76 13.57 2.49 -25.14
C SER A 76 12.73 3.49 -25.94
N GLY A 77 13.36 4.52 -26.53
CA GLY A 77 12.67 5.64 -27.17
C GLY A 77 11.83 6.51 -26.22
N LEU A 78 11.82 6.25 -24.91
CA LEU A 78 10.98 6.96 -23.95
C LEU A 78 11.39 8.43 -23.73
N CYS A 79 12.60 8.81 -24.16
CA CYS A 79 13.14 10.17 -24.06
C CYS A 79 13.38 10.87 -25.42
N GLU A 80 12.63 10.50 -26.46
CA GLU A 80 12.71 11.12 -27.78
C GLU A 80 12.19 12.58 -27.84
N GLN A 81 12.60 13.34 -28.88
CA GLN A 81 12.56 14.81 -28.89
C GLN A 81 11.17 15.47 -28.94
N ASP A 82 10.11 14.72 -29.28
CA ASP A 82 8.78 15.30 -29.56
C ASP A 82 7.85 15.45 -28.35
N MET A 83 8.34 15.24 -27.12
CA MET A 83 7.54 15.33 -25.88
C MET A 83 7.35 16.77 -25.34
N LYS A 84 7.27 17.78 -26.21
CA LYS A 84 7.12 19.16 -25.73
C LYS A 84 5.83 19.30 -24.90
N PHE A 85 5.97 19.83 -23.69
CA PHE A 85 4.88 20.07 -22.71
C PHE A 85 4.28 18.85 -21.99
N SER A 86 4.96 17.70 -21.97
CA SER A 86 4.50 16.52 -21.20
C SER A 86 5.11 16.43 -19.79
N ASP A 87 4.51 15.60 -18.94
CA ASP A 87 5.12 15.23 -17.65
C ASP A 87 6.35 14.34 -17.85
N ALA A 88 6.38 13.48 -18.87
CA ALA A 88 7.54 12.65 -19.19
C ALA A 88 8.79 13.49 -19.50
N ARG A 89 8.59 14.68 -20.08
CA ARG A 89 9.69 15.61 -20.35
C ARG A 89 10.42 16.04 -19.06
N ILE A 90 9.71 16.24 -17.96
CA ILE A 90 10.30 16.59 -16.65
C ILE A 90 11.32 15.53 -16.22
N LEU A 91 11.01 14.26 -16.45
CA LEU A 91 11.90 13.15 -16.12
C LEU A 91 13.06 13.04 -17.10
N CYS A 92 12.82 13.15 -18.41
CA CYS A 92 13.89 13.09 -19.40
C CYS A 92 14.90 14.23 -19.26
N ASP A 93 14.45 15.45 -18.93
CA ASP A 93 15.34 16.59 -18.67
C ASP A 93 16.20 16.41 -17.41
N SER A 94 15.76 15.57 -16.47
CA SER A 94 16.51 15.27 -15.25
C SER A 94 17.60 14.21 -15.42
N LEU A 95 17.58 13.44 -16.53
CA LEU A 95 18.53 12.35 -16.75
C LEU A 95 19.98 12.83 -16.98
N PRO A 96 20.26 13.82 -17.85
CA PRO A 96 21.64 14.24 -18.14
C PRO A 96 22.36 14.85 -16.93
N THR A 97 21.61 15.51 -16.05
CA THR A 97 22.14 16.15 -14.84
C THR A 97 22.23 15.20 -13.64
N GLY A 98 21.68 13.99 -13.77
CA GLY A 98 21.54 13.04 -12.66
C GLY A 98 20.50 13.45 -11.61
N ASP A 99 19.65 14.43 -11.92
CA ASP A 99 18.71 15.04 -10.97
C ASP A 99 17.32 14.38 -10.96
N TRP A 100 17.29 13.07 -11.19
CA TRP A 100 16.06 12.27 -11.26
C TRP A 100 15.14 12.47 -10.05
N HIS A 101 15.71 12.64 -8.87
CA HIS A 101 14.93 12.84 -7.65
C HIS A 101 14.18 14.17 -7.63
N ASN A 102 14.71 15.25 -8.20
CA ASN A 102 13.99 16.52 -8.30
C ASN A 102 12.93 16.48 -9.41
N GLY A 103 13.20 15.78 -10.52
CA GLY A 103 12.19 15.50 -11.54
C GLY A 103 10.98 14.77 -10.93
N GLN A 104 11.24 13.70 -10.17
CA GLN A 104 10.21 12.99 -9.41
C GLN A 104 9.51 13.88 -8.37
N THR A 105 10.23 14.72 -7.63
CA THR A 105 9.61 15.69 -6.70
C THR A 105 8.63 16.62 -7.41
N THR A 106 9.00 17.11 -8.59
CA THR A 106 8.15 17.97 -9.40
C THR A 106 6.87 17.25 -9.82
N LEU A 107 6.95 15.98 -10.24
CA LEU A 107 5.77 15.17 -10.55
C LEU A 107 4.87 14.94 -9.34
N TRP A 108 5.44 14.65 -8.17
CA TRP A 108 4.65 14.47 -6.94
C TRP A 108 3.92 15.76 -6.54
N ALA A 109 4.56 16.92 -6.67
CA ALA A 109 3.94 18.21 -6.41
C ALA A 109 2.78 18.49 -7.40
N LYS A 110 2.98 18.21 -8.70
CA LYS A 110 1.92 18.30 -9.70
C LYS A 110 0.73 17.38 -9.38
N ALA A 111 1.01 16.13 -8.96
CA ALA A 111 -0.03 15.18 -8.57
C ALA A 111 -0.82 15.66 -7.35
N ALA A 112 -0.15 16.16 -6.31
CA ALA A 112 -0.80 16.73 -5.12
C ALA A 112 -1.69 17.93 -5.49
N ASN A 113 -1.17 18.87 -6.28
CA ASN A 113 -1.93 20.03 -6.75
C ASN A 113 -3.16 19.62 -7.57
N SER A 114 -3.02 18.65 -8.50
CA SER A 114 -4.16 18.14 -9.26
C SER A 114 -5.22 17.49 -8.38
N ILE A 115 -4.82 16.71 -7.37
CA ILE A 115 -5.74 16.11 -6.40
C ILE A 115 -6.52 17.20 -5.67
N VAL A 116 -5.84 18.21 -5.14
CA VAL A 116 -6.49 19.29 -4.40
C VAL A 116 -7.39 20.12 -5.31
N GLN A 117 -6.98 20.43 -6.54
CA GLN A 117 -7.82 21.18 -7.49
C GLN A 117 -9.10 20.43 -7.86
N LYS A 118 -8.99 19.16 -8.24
CA LYS A 118 -10.17 18.31 -8.52
C LYS A 118 -11.06 18.19 -7.29
N ALA A 119 -10.45 18.00 -6.12
CA ALA A 119 -11.15 17.91 -4.87
C ALA A 119 -11.69 19.25 -4.36
N ALA A 120 -11.24 20.42 -4.84
CA ALA A 120 -11.70 21.73 -4.39
C ALA A 120 -12.77 22.34 -5.33
N ALA A 121 -12.85 21.87 -6.58
CA ALA A 121 -13.75 22.41 -7.60
C ALA A 121 -15.24 22.47 -7.19
N GLU A 122 -15.65 21.67 -6.21
CA GLU A 122 -17.06 21.56 -5.77
C GLU A 122 -17.34 22.23 -4.41
N GLY A 123 -16.33 22.78 -3.73
CA GLY A 123 -16.47 23.49 -2.43
C GLY A 123 -16.87 22.62 -1.22
N GLY A 124 -16.57 23.06 0.01
CA GLY A 124 -16.96 22.36 1.24
C GLY A 124 -16.05 21.20 1.67
N ASP A 125 -16.38 20.60 2.82
CA ASP A 125 -15.64 19.55 3.52
C ASP A 125 -15.25 18.36 2.63
N LEU A 126 -14.02 17.85 2.80
CA LEU A 126 -13.44 16.85 1.91
C LEU A 126 -12.95 15.59 2.65
N ASP A 127 -13.37 14.43 2.18
CA ASP A 127 -12.73 13.15 2.46
C ASP A 127 -11.83 12.78 1.29
N LEU A 128 -10.52 12.76 1.54
CA LEU A 128 -9.56 12.25 0.59
C LEU A 128 -9.34 10.77 0.87
N VAL A 129 -9.86 9.92 -0.02
CA VAL A 129 -9.91 8.47 0.15
C VAL A 129 -8.88 7.79 -0.74
N PHE A 130 -7.81 7.28 -0.14
CA PHE A 130 -6.76 6.52 -0.81
C PHE A 130 -7.10 5.04 -0.83
N LEU A 131 -7.03 4.44 -2.02
CA LEU A 131 -7.18 3.02 -2.24
C LEU A 131 -5.84 2.43 -2.68
N VAL A 132 -5.32 1.45 -1.94
CA VAL A 132 -4.01 0.83 -2.24
C VAL A 132 -4.22 -0.68 -2.44
N HIS A 133 -3.83 -1.20 -3.60
CA HIS A 133 -4.01 -2.62 -3.89
C HIS A 133 -2.88 -3.48 -3.28
N GLY A 134 -3.14 -4.79 -3.22
CA GLY A 134 -2.20 -5.80 -2.73
C GLY A 134 -1.31 -6.41 -3.82
N PHE A 135 -0.71 -7.54 -3.48
CA PHE A 135 0.26 -8.27 -4.29
C PHE A 135 -0.43 -8.94 -5.48
N ASN A 136 0.30 -9.15 -6.57
CA ASN A 136 -0.17 -9.97 -7.69
C ASN A 136 -1.47 -9.45 -8.34
N ASN A 137 -1.55 -8.13 -8.54
CA ASN A 137 -2.65 -7.49 -9.26
C ASN A 137 -2.11 -6.69 -10.45
N LEU A 138 -2.68 -6.93 -11.63
CA LEU A 138 -2.55 -6.04 -12.77
C LEU A 138 -3.38 -4.76 -12.53
N ALA A 139 -3.05 -3.67 -13.24
CA ALA A 139 -3.83 -2.43 -13.16
C ALA A 139 -5.34 -2.66 -13.43
N LYS A 140 -5.69 -3.52 -14.40
CA LYS A 140 -7.08 -3.85 -14.69
C LYS A 140 -7.79 -4.56 -13.52
N GLU A 141 -7.10 -5.49 -12.87
CA GLU A 141 -7.62 -6.25 -11.71
C GLU A 141 -7.79 -5.33 -10.49
N ALA A 142 -6.76 -4.53 -10.18
CA ALA A 142 -6.82 -3.53 -9.12
C ALA A 142 -7.92 -2.48 -9.37
N ARG A 143 -8.11 -2.02 -10.61
CA ARG A 143 -9.19 -1.09 -10.97
C ARG A 143 -10.58 -1.67 -10.77
N ALA A 144 -10.79 -2.96 -11.06
CA ALA A 144 -12.07 -3.61 -10.79
C ALA A 144 -12.35 -3.63 -9.27
N SER A 145 -11.34 -4.00 -8.47
CA SER A 145 -11.40 -3.97 -7.01
C SER A 145 -11.68 -2.56 -6.47
N PHE A 146 -10.98 -1.54 -6.95
CA PHE A 146 -11.21 -0.16 -6.53
C PHE A 146 -12.58 0.35 -6.93
N THR A 147 -13.08 -0.02 -8.11
CA THR A 147 -14.44 0.33 -8.53
C THR A 147 -15.48 -0.24 -7.56
N GLU A 148 -15.30 -1.48 -7.11
CA GLU A 148 -16.19 -2.08 -6.12
C GLU A 148 -16.07 -1.41 -4.74
N ALA A 149 -14.84 -1.11 -4.30
CA ALA A 149 -14.61 -0.36 -3.07
C ALA A 149 -15.33 1.00 -3.10
N ARG A 150 -15.22 1.75 -4.21
CA ARG A 150 -15.85 3.06 -4.34
C ARG A 150 -17.37 2.98 -4.22
N LYS A 151 -18.02 2.02 -4.89
CA LYS A 151 -19.48 1.81 -4.77
C LYS A 151 -19.93 1.59 -3.34
N VAL A 152 -19.11 0.90 -2.55
CA VAL A 152 -19.42 0.67 -1.14
C VAL A 152 -19.13 1.91 -0.29
N ILE A 153 -17.99 2.57 -0.51
CA ILE A 153 -17.52 3.69 0.33
C ILE A 153 -18.46 4.91 0.26
N VAL A 154 -19.10 5.13 -0.89
CA VAL A 154 -20.06 6.24 -1.04
C VAL A 154 -21.24 6.13 -0.08
N ASP A 155 -21.61 4.93 0.36
CA ASP A 155 -22.68 4.72 1.34
C ASP A 155 -22.26 5.11 2.77
N TYR A 156 -20.96 5.26 3.03
CA TYR A 156 -20.41 5.68 4.32
C TYR A 156 -19.95 7.15 4.33
N LYS A 157 -20.30 7.89 3.27
CA LYS A 157 -20.03 9.32 3.15
C LYS A 157 -20.72 10.07 4.28
N ALA A 158 -19.94 10.84 5.05
CA ALA A 158 -20.50 11.67 6.10
C ALA A 158 -21.36 12.81 5.48
N PRO A 159 -22.44 13.24 6.16
CA PRO A 159 -23.27 14.33 5.68
C PRO A 159 -22.44 15.59 5.37
N ASN A 160 -22.74 16.26 4.26
CA ASN A 160 -22.08 17.50 3.82
C ASN A 160 -20.59 17.39 3.50
N ARG A 161 -20.01 16.19 3.49
CA ARG A 161 -18.61 15.97 3.10
C ARG A 161 -18.57 15.36 1.73
N ARG A 162 -17.68 15.81 0.85
CA ARG A 162 -17.42 15.18 -0.46
C ARG A 162 -16.36 14.11 -0.33
N GLN A 163 -16.30 13.21 -1.31
CA GLN A 163 -15.28 12.18 -1.38
C GLN A 163 -14.50 12.36 -2.68
N HIS A 164 -13.19 12.44 -2.60
CA HIS A 164 -12.29 12.34 -3.75
C HIS A 164 -11.42 11.10 -3.57
N PHE A 165 -11.39 10.24 -4.58
CA PHE A 165 -10.67 8.98 -4.53
C PHE A 165 -9.29 9.11 -5.18
N VAL A 166 -8.29 8.56 -4.51
CA VAL A 166 -6.94 8.43 -5.04
C VAL A 166 -6.59 6.95 -5.12
N GLU A 167 -6.62 6.40 -6.33
CA GLU A 167 -6.30 5.00 -6.62
C GLU A 167 -4.79 4.86 -6.81
N ILE A 168 -4.13 4.13 -5.92
CA ILE A 168 -2.69 3.88 -5.95
C ILE A 168 -2.42 2.52 -6.59
N TYR A 169 -1.86 2.58 -7.80
CA TYR A 169 -1.33 1.44 -8.53
C TYR A 169 0.17 1.37 -8.33
N TRP A 170 0.66 0.27 -7.80
CA TRP A 170 2.09 0.06 -7.61
C TRP A 170 2.53 -1.27 -8.20
N ASP A 171 3.76 -1.32 -8.69
CA ASP A 171 4.31 -2.56 -9.22
C ASP A 171 4.61 -3.54 -8.08
N GLY A 172 3.61 -4.38 -7.82
CA GLY A 172 3.63 -5.40 -6.79
C GLY A 172 4.36 -6.68 -7.18
N PHE A 173 4.99 -6.75 -8.36
CA PHE A 173 5.44 -7.99 -9.01
C PHE A 173 4.30 -8.99 -9.29
N LYS A 174 4.29 -9.58 -10.49
CA LYS A 174 3.39 -10.68 -10.85
C LYS A 174 4.23 -11.88 -11.31
N SER A 175 3.89 -13.07 -10.81
CA SER A 175 4.53 -14.31 -11.27
C SER A 175 3.56 -15.47 -11.19
N ASP A 176 3.33 -16.10 -12.34
CA ASP A 176 2.48 -17.28 -12.45
C ASP A 176 3.23 -18.56 -12.06
N THR A 177 4.56 -18.52 -12.05
CA THR A 177 5.44 -19.70 -11.84
C THR A 177 6.18 -19.71 -10.51
N THR A 178 6.58 -18.55 -9.99
CA THR A 178 7.48 -18.41 -8.83
C THR A 178 6.88 -17.44 -7.80
N LYS A 179 5.65 -17.77 -7.34
CA LYS A 179 4.88 -16.95 -6.39
C LYS A 179 5.67 -16.53 -5.15
N VAL A 180 6.54 -17.41 -4.63
CA VAL A 180 7.37 -17.11 -3.45
C VAL A 180 8.43 -16.04 -3.74
N ASP A 181 9.11 -16.09 -4.89
CA ASP A 181 10.13 -15.11 -5.22
C ASP A 181 9.53 -13.75 -5.61
N ALA A 182 8.44 -13.75 -6.36
CA ALA A 182 7.68 -12.53 -6.62
C ALA A 182 7.16 -11.90 -5.32
N TRP A 183 6.66 -12.72 -4.38
CA TRP A 183 6.27 -12.24 -3.06
C TRP A 183 7.45 -11.61 -2.29
N ARG A 184 8.62 -12.25 -2.28
CA ARG A 184 9.83 -11.70 -1.65
C ARG A 184 10.24 -10.36 -2.27
N LYS A 185 10.18 -10.24 -3.60
CA LYS A 185 10.43 -8.98 -4.31
C LYS A 185 9.41 -7.90 -3.92
N ALA A 186 8.13 -8.25 -3.85
CA ALA A 186 7.07 -7.34 -3.42
C ALA A 186 7.30 -6.81 -1.99
N GLN A 187 7.76 -7.66 -1.07
CA GLN A 187 8.10 -7.28 0.30
C GLN A 187 9.30 -6.32 0.39
N ALA A 188 10.17 -6.30 -0.62
CA ALA A 188 11.27 -5.33 -0.71
C ALA A 188 10.83 -4.03 -1.40
N ALA A 189 9.97 -4.11 -2.42
CA ALA A 189 9.55 -2.97 -3.23
C ALA A 189 8.44 -2.12 -2.59
N GLY A 190 7.37 -2.72 -2.07
CA GLY A 190 6.25 -1.92 -1.56
C GLY A 190 6.61 -0.95 -0.43
N PRO A 191 7.57 -1.25 0.46
CA PRO A 191 8.08 -0.24 1.40
C PRO A 191 8.79 0.93 0.72
N LEU A 192 9.49 0.72 -0.39
CA LEU A 192 10.08 1.81 -1.17
C LEU A 192 8.98 2.67 -1.79
N VAL A 193 7.93 2.04 -2.34
CA VAL A 193 6.73 2.72 -2.84
C VAL A 193 6.11 3.59 -1.74
N GLY A 194 5.83 3.00 -0.57
CA GLY A 194 5.27 3.72 0.57
C GLY A 194 6.16 4.87 1.05
N PHE A 195 7.47 4.66 1.09
CA PHE A 195 8.43 5.69 1.44
C PHE A 195 8.43 6.86 0.44
N LYS A 196 8.38 6.60 -0.88
CA LYS A 196 8.34 7.65 -1.90
C LYS A 196 6.99 8.37 -1.93
N LEU A 197 5.88 7.68 -1.62
CA LEU A 197 4.55 8.27 -1.43
C LEU A 197 4.51 9.33 -0.31
N ARG A 198 5.49 9.37 0.59
CA ARG A 198 5.60 10.46 1.58
C ARG A 198 5.75 11.83 0.91
N ARG A 199 6.37 11.90 -0.26
CA ARG A 199 6.45 13.13 -1.06
C ARG A 199 5.07 13.63 -1.46
N LEU A 200 4.19 12.72 -1.89
CA LEU A 200 2.80 13.08 -2.16
C LEU A 200 2.13 13.63 -0.89
N MET A 201 2.28 12.97 0.26
CA MET A 201 1.65 13.41 1.50
C MET A 201 2.19 14.76 1.99
N HIS A 202 3.48 15.00 1.81
CA HIS A 202 4.14 16.27 2.12
C HIS A 202 3.58 17.41 1.26
N GLU A 203 3.51 17.21 -0.06
CA GLU A 203 2.97 18.21 -0.98
C GLU A 203 1.46 18.42 -0.78
N LEU A 204 0.69 17.35 -0.54
CA LEU A 204 -0.73 17.47 -0.17
C LEU A 204 -0.90 18.31 1.11
N LYS A 205 -0.06 18.11 2.12
CA LYS A 205 -0.14 18.90 3.35
C LYS A 205 0.13 20.38 3.10
N LYS A 206 1.05 20.73 2.19
CA LYS A 206 1.28 22.12 1.77
C LYS A 206 0.07 22.69 1.04
N GLU A 207 -0.43 21.98 0.02
CA GLU A 207 -1.57 22.42 -0.78
C GLU A 207 -2.84 22.58 0.08
N LEU A 208 -3.07 21.66 1.01
CA LEU A 208 -4.20 21.71 1.95
C LEU A 208 -4.01 22.76 3.06
N GLY A 209 -2.79 22.93 3.57
CA GLY A 209 -2.47 23.92 4.61
C GLY A 209 -2.60 25.37 4.13
N ASN A 210 -2.50 25.60 2.81
CA ASN A 210 -2.78 26.88 2.18
C ASN A 210 -4.28 27.13 1.95
N SER A 211 -5.14 26.12 2.16
CA SER A 211 -6.59 26.20 1.93
C SER A 211 -7.33 26.30 3.26
N GLU A 212 -7.63 27.53 3.72
CA GLU A 212 -8.49 27.77 4.89
C GLU A 212 -9.96 27.33 4.68
N ALA A 213 -10.32 26.84 3.50
CA ALA A 213 -11.70 26.75 3.04
C ALA A 213 -12.44 25.45 3.43
N ALA A 214 -11.75 24.35 3.80
CA ALA A 214 -12.42 23.09 4.15
C ALA A 214 -11.59 22.14 5.05
N PRO A 215 -12.15 21.63 6.17
CA PRO A 215 -11.53 20.55 6.93
C PRO A 215 -11.38 19.29 6.08
N VAL A 216 -10.13 18.83 5.88
CA VAL A 216 -9.84 17.59 5.14
C VAL A 216 -9.64 16.41 6.09
N ARG A 217 -10.32 15.30 5.78
CA ARG A 217 -10.14 14.00 6.41
C ARG A 217 -9.40 13.08 5.45
N VAL A 218 -8.38 12.40 5.95
CA VAL A 218 -7.59 11.47 5.15
C VAL A 218 -7.96 10.05 5.53
N ARG A 219 -8.35 9.25 4.54
CA ARG A 219 -8.79 7.87 4.71
C ARG A 219 -7.99 6.98 3.79
N PHE A 220 -7.40 5.92 4.32
CA PHE A 220 -6.78 4.87 3.52
C PHE A 220 -7.59 3.59 3.67
N LEU A 221 -7.84 2.91 2.55
CA LEU A 221 -8.28 1.52 2.54
C LEU A 221 -7.29 0.71 1.70
N THR A 222 -6.75 -0.35 2.30
CA THR A 222 -5.79 -1.20 1.63
C THR A 222 -6.12 -2.67 1.82
N HIS A 223 -5.61 -3.51 0.92
CA HIS A 223 -5.70 -4.96 1.02
C HIS A 223 -4.31 -5.62 1.02
N SER A 224 -4.15 -6.72 1.73
CA SER A 224 -2.97 -7.60 1.62
C SER A 224 -1.65 -6.82 1.82
N SER A 225 -0.71 -6.91 0.87
CA SER A 225 0.59 -6.23 0.90
C SER A 225 0.53 -4.71 0.86
N GLY A 226 -0.57 -4.10 0.43
CA GLY A 226 -0.70 -2.65 0.54
C GLY A 226 -0.61 -2.19 2.01
N ALA A 227 -0.81 -3.08 2.98
CA ALA A 227 -0.52 -2.85 4.39
C ALA A 227 0.94 -2.41 4.66
N PHE A 228 1.94 -3.03 4.03
CA PHE A 228 3.34 -2.60 4.22
C PHE A 228 3.72 -1.38 3.36
N VAL A 229 2.99 -1.11 2.28
CA VAL A 229 3.09 0.18 1.57
C VAL A 229 2.64 1.31 2.50
N VAL A 230 1.44 1.19 3.07
CA VAL A 230 0.89 2.19 4.00
C VAL A 230 1.67 2.24 5.31
N GLY A 231 2.17 1.10 5.80
CA GLY A 231 3.07 1.04 6.96
C GLY A 231 4.36 1.82 6.74
N SER A 232 4.94 1.77 5.54
CA SER A 232 6.12 2.57 5.17
C SER A 232 5.80 4.05 4.91
N LEU A 233 4.60 4.33 4.42
CA LEU A 233 4.12 5.71 4.22
C LEU A 233 4.06 6.48 5.55
N PHE A 234 3.55 5.83 6.59
CA PHE A 234 3.33 6.47 7.89
C PHE A 234 4.28 6.00 9.01
N GLY A 235 5.33 5.26 8.67
CA GLY A 235 6.21 4.62 9.64
C GLY A 235 7.54 4.15 9.05
N ASP A 236 8.43 3.64 9.89
CA ASP A 236 9.66 2.96 9.48
C ASP A 236 9.45 1.43 9.55
N PRO A 237 9.30 0.71 8.42
CA PRO A 237 8.99 -0.71 8.43
C PRO A 237 10.25 -1.59 8.49
N ILE A 238 11.45 -1.04 8.72
CA ILE A 238 12.72 -1.79 8.61
C ILE A 238 12.75 -3.06 9.48
N ALA A 239 12.08 -3.02 10.64
CA ALA A 239 12.03 -4.12 11.59
C ALA A 239 11.35 -5.36 11.00
N ALA A 240 10.30 -5.16 10.20
CA ALA A 240 9.50 -6.24 9.63
C ALA A 240 10.07 -6.84 8.34
N LEU A 241 10.97 -6.12 7.66
CA LEU A 241 11.33 -6.44 6.27
C LEU A 241 12.85 -6.54 6.10
N PRO A 242 13.44 -7.73 6.40
CA PRO A 242 14.89 -7.95 6.33
C PRO A 242 15.51 -7.67 4.96
N LEU A 243 14.75 -7.78 3.87
CA LEU A 243 15.24 -7.48 2.53
C LEU A 243 15.58 -6.00 2.35
N LEU A 244 14.86 -5.09 3.02
CA LEU A 244 15.20 -3.67 3.04
C LEU A 244 16.56 -3.41 3.70
N GLN A 245 16.93 -4.25 4.68
CA GLN A 245 18.20 -4.13 5.41
C GLN A 245 19.41 -4.55 4.54
N LYS A 246 19.17 -5.38 3.52
CA LYS A 246 20.20 -5.92 2.63
C LYS A 246 20.16 -5.31 1.23
N GLY A 247 19.20 -4.42 0.97
CA GLY A 247 18.99 -3.81 -0.33
C GLY A 247 20.24 -3.08 -0.83
N GLN A 248 20.52 -3.25 -2.12
CA GLN A 248 21.63 -2.61 -2.82
C GLN A 248 21.07 -1.57 -3.79
N GLY A 249 21.84 -0.50 -4.04
CA GLY A 249 21.44 0.57 -4.95
C GLY A 249 21.12 1.90 -4.27
N SER A 250 20.94 2.94 -5.08
CA SER A 250 20.73 4.31 -4.60
C SER A 250 19.41 4.47 -3.83
N ASP A 251 18.32 3.84 -4.28
CA ASP A 251 17.01 3.99 -3.61
C ASP A 251 16.97 3.34 -2.24
N TYR A 252 17.65 2.21 -2.03
CA TYR A 252 17.77 1.60 -0.70
C TYR A 252 18.66 2.41 0.23
N LYS A 253 19.76 2.98 -0.26
CA LYS A 253 20.59 3.91 0.52
C LYS A 253 19.80 5.16 0.92
N TYR A 254 19.03 5.70 -0.03
CA TYR A 254 18.16 6.84 0.18
C TYR A 254 17.06 6.53 1.19
N PHE A 255 16.39 5.38 1.07
CA PHE A 255 15.46 4.89 2.08
C PHE A 255 16.13 4.78 3.46
N ALA A 256 17.29 4.11 3.56
CA ALA A 256 17.99 3.94 4.82
C ALA A 256 18.34 5.27 5.51
N GLN A 257 18.65 6.31 4.72
CA GLN A 257 18.96 7.65 5.21
C GLN A 257 17.74 8.39 5.76
N TYR A 258 16.55 8.22 5.16
CA TYR A 258 15.38 9.05 5.44
C TYR A 258 14.17 8.29 6.02
N ARG A 259 14.23 6.97 6.19
CA ARG A 259 13.08 6.13 6.56
C ARG A 259 12.40 6.52 7.86
N ASN A 260 13.13 7.08 8.83
CA ASN A 260 12.61 7.50 10.13
C ASN A 260 12.42 9.03 10.26
N ASN A 261 12.55 9.77 9.17
CA ASN A 261 12.49 11.23 9.19
C ASN A 261 11.07 11.73 9.55
N THR A 262 10.97 12.60 10.56
CA THR A 262 9.73 13.27 11.01
C THR A 262 9.81 14.79 10.90
N ASP A 263 10.89 15.34 10.34
CA ASP A 263 11.06 16.78 10.10
C ASP A 263 10.14 17.22 8.96
N ALA A 264 9.12 18.01 9.30
CA ALA A 264 8.11 18.48 8.35
C ALA A 264 8.66 19.33 7.19
N THR A 265 9.92 19.76 7.23
CA THR A 265 10.56 20.46 6.10
C THR A 265 11.10 19.49 5.05
N ASN A 266 11.35 18.23 5.43
CA ASN A 266 11.84 17.20 4.52
C ASN A 266 10.70 16.60 3.71
N GLN A 267 10.86 16.55 2.40
CA GLN A 267 9.88 15.99 1.47
C GLN A 267 9.60 14.48 1.63
N ASN A 268 10.47 13.73 2.32
CA ASN A 268 10.23 12.30 2.63
C ASN A 268 9.89 12.09 4.11
N SER A 269 9.50 13.16 4.81
CA SER A 269 9.07 13.06 6.20
C SER A 269 7.78 12.28 6.33
N ILE A 270 7.63 11.62 7.47
CA ILE A 270 6.40 10.92 7.83
C ILE A 270 5.34 11.98 8.17
N ALA A 271 4.39 12.16 7.25
CA ALA A 271 3.33 13.14 7.42
C ALA A 271 2.36 12.74 8.54
N SER A 272 1.85 13.75 9.25
CA SER A 272 0.76 13.62 10.22
C SER A 272 -0.40 14.51 9.81
N PHE A 273 -1.62 13.96 9.91
CA PHE A 273 -2.88 14.64 9.66
C PHE A 273 -3.76 14.59 10.90
N LYS A 274 -4.54 15.64 11.14
CA LYS A 274 -5.41 15.76 12.32
C LYS A 274 -6.46 14.64 12.38
N ASP A 275 -6.96 14.21 11.23
CA ASP A 275 -7.93 13.13 11.10
C ASP A 275 -7.48 12.15 10.02
N LEU A 276 -6.53 11.29 10.40
CA LEU A 276 -6.05 10.17 9.60
C LEU A 276 -6.66 8.87 10.11
N ARG A 277 -7.37 8.15 9.23
CA ARG A 277 -7.77 6.76 9.49
C ARG A 277 -7.25 5.84 8.38
N VAL A 278 -6.75 4.69 8.78
CA VAL A 278 -6.17 3.69 7.88
C VAL A 278 -6.84 2.36 8.14
N GLY A 279 -7.63 1.88 7.19
CA GLY A 279 -8.22 0.55 7.21
C GLY A 279 -7.39 -0.43 6.39
N MET A 280 -7.03 -1.56 7.00
CA MET A 280 -6.30 -2.64 6.36
C MET A 280 -7.13 -3.92 6.39
N LEU A 281 -7.56 -4.35 5.20
CA LEU A 281 -8.21 -5.64 4.99
C LEU A 281 -7.14 -6.69 4.66
N ALA A 282 -7.18 -7.83 5.35
CA ALA A 282 -6.23 -8.93 5.23
C ALA A 282 -4.75 -8.50 5.27
N PRO A 283 -4.28 -7.71 6.26
CA PRO A 283 -2.94 -7.12 6.22
C PRO A 283 -1.82 -8.17 6.15
N ALA A 284 -1.12 -8.22 5.01
CA ALA A 284 -0.06 -9.18 4.75
C ALA A 284 1.30 -8.67 5.25
N THR A 285 1.39 -8.43 6.56
CA THR A 285 2.58 -7.87 7.21
C THR A 285 2.72 -8.35 8.66
N SER A 286 3.84 -8.02 9.30
CA SER A 286 4.08 -8.22 10.73
C SER A 286 3.58 -7.01 11.54
N ASP A 287 3.25 -7.23 12.80
CA ASP A 287 3.13 -6.18 13.83
C ASP A 287 4.38 -5.30 13.91
N TRP A 288 5.59 -5.82 13.66
CA TRP A 288 6.84 -5.06 13.65
C TRP A 288 6.87 -3.91 12.63
N THR A 289 5.99 -3.95 11.62
CA THR A 289 5.78 -2.80 10.70
C THR A 289 5.28 -1.57 11.45
N PHE A 290 4.59 -1.77 12.57
CA PHE A 290 3.94 -0.73 13.36
C PHE A 290 4.63 -0.47 14.71
N VAL A 291 5.26 -1.47 15.33
CA VAL A 291 5.92 -1.31 16.64
C VAL A 291 7.45 -1.39 16.60
N GLY A 292 8.04 -1.76 15.47
CA GLY A 292 9.47 -2.05 15.41
C GLY A 292 9.83 -3.34 16.14
N ASN A 293 11.08 -3.46 16.59
CA ASN A 293 11.51 -4.54 17.48
C ASN A 293 12.75 -4.10 18.29
N LYS A 294 13.26 -4.97 19.17
CA LYS A 294 14.44 -4.68 20.02
C LYS A 294 15.69 -4.22 19.25
N LYS A 295 15.84 -4.64 17.98
CA LYS A 295 16.99 -4.29 17.16
C LYS A 295 16.79 -2.97 16.41
N TYR A 296 15.55 -2.63 16.08
CA TYR A 296 15.20 -1.48 15.29
C TYR A 296 14.04 -0.72 15.93
N GLU A 297 14.36 0.44 16.50
CA GLU A 297 13.35 1.40 16.96
C GLU A 297 12.64 2.00 15.73
N ALA A 298 11.62 1.29 15.28
CA ALA A 298 10.94 1.52 14.02
C ALA A 298 9.43 1.65 14.27
N GLY A 299 8.61 1.36 13.27
CA GLY A 299 7.16 1.32 13.42
C GLY A 299 6.45 2.59 12.94
N PHE A 300 5.16 2.67 13.25
CA PHE A 300 4.27 3.74 12.85
C PHE A 300 4.58 5.01 13.63
N ARG A 301 4.72 6.13 12.91
CA ARG A 301 5.22 7.41 13.47
C ARG A 301 4.31 8.61 13.14
N SER A 302 3.29 8.44 12.31
CA SER A 302 2.27 9.49 12.09
C SER A 302 1.42 9.68 13.35
N SER A 303 1.35 10.91 13.87
CA SER A 303 0.65 11.22 15.12
C SER A 303 -0.86 11.38 14.91
N GLY A 304 -1.67 10.97 15.88
CA GLY A 304 -3.13 11.16 15.85
C GLY A 304 -3.88 10.23 14.89
N ALA A 305 -3.19 9.21 14.35
CA ALA A 305 -3.78 8.25 13.43
C ALA A 305 -4.61 7.19 14.16
N THR A 306 -5.66 6.71 13.50
CA THR A 306 -6.33 5.47 13.88
C THR A 306 -6.15 4.42 12.79
N VAL A 307 -5.63 3.25 13.17
CA VAL A 307 -5.37 2.13 12.27
C VAL A 307 -6.31 0.97 12.61
N LEU A 308 -7.06 0.52 11.62
CA LEU A 308 -8.07 -0.53 11.72
C LEU A 308 -7.57 -1.76 10.94
N PHE A 309 -7.70 -2.95 11.52
CA PHE A 309 -7.27 -4.21 10.89
C PHE A 309 -8.41 -5.22 10.91
N SER A 310 -8.61 -5.92 9.79
CA SER A 310 -9.35 -7.18 9.82
C SER A 310 -8.42 -8.32 10.24
N ILE A 311 -8.88 -9.21 11.12
CA ILE A 311 -8.13 -10.42 11.48
C ILE A 311 -8.97 -11.65 11.13
N GLN A 312 -8.47 -12.45 10.19
CA GLN A 312 -9.10 -13.67 9.70
C GLN A 312 -8.14 -14.86 9.90
N PRO A 313 -8.29 -15.63 10.99
CA PRO A 313 -7.37 -16.72 11.31
C PRO A 313 -7.26 -17.82 10.25
N ASN A 314 -8.27 -17.98 9.40
CA ASN A 314 -8.33 -19.06 8.41
C ASN A 314 -7.95 -18.64 6.99
N ASP A 315 -7.43 -17.42 6.77
CA ASP A 315 -7.02 -16.96 5.44
C ASP A 315 -5.82 -17.79 4.93
N GLU A 316 -6.02 -18.54 3.83
CA GLU A 316 -4.99 -19.46 3.32
C GLU A 316 -3.75 -18.77 2.77
N ALA A 317 -3.92 -17.57 2.19
CA ALA A 317 -2.79 -16.82 1.67
C ALA A 317 -1.92 -16.25 2.79
N LEU A 318 -2.55 -15.72 3.85
CA LEU A 318 -1.84 -15.17 5.00
C LEU A 318 -1.28 -16.24 5.93
N THR A 319 -1.97 -17.36 6.12
CA THR A 319 -1.47 -18.50 6.92
C THR A 319 -0.39 -19.29 6.19
N LYS A 320 -0.28 -19.13 4.86
CA LYS A 320 0.68 -19.82 3.98
C LYS A 320 0.68 -21.33 4.22
N VAL A 321 -0.52 -21.89 4.30
CA VAL A 321 -0.86 -23.32 4.47
C VAL A 321 0.36 -24.21 4.75
N PHE A 322 0.48 -24.70 5.99
CA PHE A 322 1.58 -25.53 6.54
C PHE A 322 2.88 -24.81 6.93
N LEU A 323 3.23 -23.67 6.34
CA LEU A 323 4.46 -22.94 6.72
C LEU A 323 4.27 -22.07 7.97
N GLY A 324 3.04 -21.58 8.16
CA GLY A 324 2.72 -20.59 9.16
C GLY A 324 2.97 -19.15 8.68
N PRO A 325 2.31 -18.17 9.31
CA PRO A 325 2.34 -16.78 8.84
C PRO A 325 3.72 -16.11 8.92
N ASP A 326 4.58 -16.52 9.86
CA ASP A 326 5.88 -15.89 10.12
C ASP A 326 7.07 -16.75 9.75
N PHE A 327 6.87 -17.68 8.80
CA PHE A 327 7.95 -18.54 8.33
C PHE A 327 9.11 -17.70 7.75
N PRO A 328 10.35 -17.81 8.28
CA PRO A 328 11.41 -16.83 8.00
C PRO A 328 11.76 -16.60 6.53
N SER A 329 11.62 -17.62 5.66
CA SER A 329 11.96 -17.50 4.24
C SER A 329 10.82 -17.04 3.34
N SER A 330 9.57 -17.00 3.85
CA SER A 330 8.39 -16.54 3.11
C SER A 330 7.90 -15.17 3.59
N GLY A 331 8.69 -14.49 4.42
CA GLY A 331 8.34 -13.20 5.05
C GLY A 331 7.26 -13.34 6.13
N SER A 332 6.78 -12.23 6.69
CA SER A 332 5.76 -12.24 7.76
C SER A 332 4.42 -11.69 7.27
N THR A 333 3.34 -12.40 7.64
CA THR A 333 1.93 -12.06 7.36
C THR A 333 1.05 -12.22 8.60
N GLY A 334 1.65 -12.38 9.80
CA GLY A 334 0.97 -12.75 11.04
C GLY A 334 -0.10 -11.78 11.51
N LEU A 335 0.03 -10.49 11.18
CA LEU A 335 -0.91 -9.47 11.68
C LEU A 335 -2.36 -9.73 11.26
N GLY A 336 -2.59 -10.22 10.04
CA GLY A 336 -3.93 -10.45 9.53
C GLY A 336 -4.59 -11.76 9.98
N VAL A 337 -3.88 -12.61 10.74
CA VAL A 337 -4.37 -13.97 11.09
C VAL A 337 -4.27 -14.29 12.59
N ASP A 338 -3.22 -13.83 13.26
CA ASP A 338 -2.95 -14.19 14.65
C ASP A 338 -3.29 -13.02 15.58
N LYS A 339 -4.53 -13.05 16.07
CA LYS A 339 -5.04 -12.05 17.02
C LYS A 339 -4.29 -12.07 18.34
N THR A 340 -3.82 -13.22 18.80
CA THR A 340 -3.31 -13.37 20.17
C THR A 340 -1.92 -12.78 20.29
N ASN A 341 -1.00 -13.21 19.42
CA ASN A 341 0.39 -12.80 19.52
C ASN A 341 0.59 -11.43 18.86
N HIS A 342 0.14 -11.23 17.62
CA HIS A 342 0.46 -10.00 16.88
C HIS A 342 -0.42 -8.82 17.27
N TYR A 343 -1.75 -8.97 17.31
CA TYR A 343 -2.61 -7.83 17.64
C TYR A 343 -2.72 -7.57 19.14
N CYS A 344 -3.19 -8.56 19.91
CA CYS A 344 -3.42 -8.40 21.34
C CYS A 344 -2.14 -8.32 22.15
N GLY A 345 -1.12 -9.11 21.78
CA GLY A 345 0.17 -9.17 22.48
C GLY A 345 1.10 -8.01 22.17
N GLU A 346 1.18 -7.58 20.91
CA GLU A 346 2.19 -6.62 20.46
C GLU A 346 1.64 -5.24 20.09
N LEU A 347 0.40 -5.10 19.58
CA LEU A 347 -0.14 -3.79 19.16
C LEU A 347 -1.01 -3.12 20.21
N ARG A 348 -2.01 -3.83 20.74
CA ARG A 348 -3.02 -3.25 21.65
C ARG A 348 -2.43 -2.79 22.98
N THR A 349 -1.43 -3.51 23.47
CA THR A 349 -0.82 -3.35 24.81
C THR A 349 0.45 -2.49 24.79
N ASN A 350 0.90 -2.04 23.62
CA ASN A 350 2.17 -1.35 23.47
C ASN A 350 2.11 0.09 23.97
N SER A 351 2.85 0.38 25.04
CA SER A 351 2.89 1.71 25.66
C SER A 351 3.48 2.79 24.75
N ASP A 352 4.40 2.43 23.86
CA ASP A 352 5.06 3.39 22.98
C ASP A 352 4.07 3.93 21.94
N LEU A 353 3.10 3.11 21.50
CA LEU A 353 2.03 3.55 20.61
C LEU A 353 1.07 4.53 21.30
N ALA A 354 0.76 4.29 22.57
CA ALA A 354 -0.08 5.20 23.36
C ALA A 354 0.55 6.59 23.50
N SER A 355 1.88 6.66 23.68
CA SER A 355 2.60 7.94 23.79
C SER A 355 2.52 8.80 22.53
N ARG A 356 2.29 8.18 21.36
CA ARG A 356 2.19 8.85 20.05
C ARG A 356 0.74 9.23 19.67
N ASN A 357 -0.22 8.99 20.55
CA ASN A 357 -1.65 9.14 20.29
C ASN A 357 -2.09 8.38 19.02
N ILE A 358 -1.57 7.16 18.82
CA ILE A 358 -1.98 6.27 17.74
C ILE A 358 -2.90 5.20 18.32
N LYS A 359 -4.01 4.94 17.64
CA LYS A 359 -4.98 3.91 18.05
C LYS A 359 -4.94 2.73 17.07
N PHE A 360 -4.85 1.51 17.60
CA PHE A 360 -4.87 0.27 16.82
C PHE A 360 -6.13 -0.53 17.17
N ILE A 361 -7.00 -0.78 16.20
CA ILE A 361 -8.29 -1.44 16.39
C ILE A 361 -8.36 -2.67 15.50
N GLY A 362 -8.55 -3.83 16.10
CA GLY A 362 -8.67 -5.10 15.40
C GLY A 362 -10.13 -5.57 15.39
N TYR A 363 -10.58 -6.03 14.23
CA TYR A 363 -11.92 -6.56 13.99
C TYR A 363 -11.84 -8.04 13.70
N ASP A 364 -12.70 -8.83 14.36
CA ASP A 364 -12.77 -10.28 14.13
C ASP A 364 -13.47 -10.55 12.80
N PHE A 365 -12.68 -11.00 11.82
CA PHE A 365 -13.16 -11.39 10.52
C PHE A 365 -13.23 -12.90 10.36
N SER A 366 -13.18 -13.69 11.45
CA SER A 366 -13.36 -15.14 11.41
C SER A 366 -14.61 -15.54 10.62
N ARG A 367 -14.45 -16.46 9.67
CA ARG A 367 -15.53 -16.93 8.79
C ARG A 367 -15.77 -18.42 9.05
N ASN A 368 -17.03 -18.84 8.88
CA ASN A 368 -17.44 -20.23 8.91
C ASN A 368 -18.35 -20.53 7.70
N GLU A 369 -18.46 -21.81 7.37
CA GLU A 369 -19.23 -22.32 6.22
C GLU A 369 -20.67 -21.83 6.18
N LYS A 370 -21.31 -21.72 7.35
CA LYS A 370 -22.71 -21.28 7.43
C LYS A 370 -22.89 -19.82 7.02
N GLN A 371 -21.90 -18.97 7.29
CA GLN A 371 -21.98 -17.53 7.03
C GLN A 371 -21.36 -17.14 5.69
N PHE A 372 -20.37 -17.90 5.22
CA PHE A 372 -19.55 -17.60 4.04
C PHE A 372 -19.21 -18.89 3.26
N PRO A 373 -20.22 -19.60 2.71
CA PRO A 373 -20.02 -20.91 2.09
C PRO A 373 -19.02 -20.85 0.93
N GLY A 374 -17.98 -21.68 1.00
CA GLY A 374 -16.87 -21.74 0.06
C GLY A 374 -15.92 -20.54 0.08
N LYS A 375 -16.08 -19.62 1.05
CA LYS A 375 -15.31 -18.38 1.19
C LYS A 375 -14.60 -18.28 2.55
N GLU A 376 -14.64 -19.30 3.39
CA GLU A 376 -14.14 -19.31 4.77
C GLU A 376 -12.67 -18.90 4.83
N LYS A 377 -11.92 -19.33 3.82
CA LYS A 377 -10.47 -19.18 3.73
C LYS A 377 -10.01 -18.21 2.64
N ALA A 378 -10.95 -17.54 1.96
CA ALA A 378 -10.67 -16.70 0.80
C ALA A 378 -9.83 -15.46 1.16
N HIS A 379 -8.80 -15.19 0.36
CA HIS A 379 -8.00 -13.96 0.41
C HIS A 379 -8.48 -12.90 -0.61
N ASP A 380 -9.75 -12.93 -0.98
CA ASP A 380 -10.31 -12.05 -2.01
C ASP A 380 -10.79 -10.73 -1.40
N PHE A 381 -10.38 -9.61 -2.01
CA PHE A 381 -10.70 -8.28 -1.51
C PHE A 381 -12.22 -8.01 -1.42
N THR A 382 -13.01 -8.48 -2.40
CA THR A 382 -14.46 -8.27 -2.41
C THR A 382 -15.15 -9.03 -1.28
N VAL A 383 -14.61 -10.20 -0.89
CA VAL A 383 -15.12 -10.95 0.27
C VAL A 383 -14.85 -10.21 1.58
N TYR A 384 -13.66 -9.62 1.73
CA TYR A 384 -13.36 -8.78 2.90
C TYR A 384 -14.24 -7.52 2.92
N LEU A 385 -14.49 -6.91 1.77
CA LEU A 385 -15.37 -5.75 1.65
C LEU A 385 -16.82 -6.10 2.02
N GLU A 386 -17.35 -7.22 1.52
CA GLU A 386 -18.66 -7.78 1.89
C GLU A 386 -18.79 -7.97 3.40
N GLN A 387 -17.75 -8.53 4.04
CA GLN A 387 -17.74 -8.74 5.48
C GLN A 387 -17.66 -7.43 6.27
N ALA A 388 -16.81 -6.50 5.81
CA ALA A 388 -16.61 -5.20 6.43
C ALA A 388 -17.87 -4.31 6.38
N THR A 389 -18.73 -4.50 5.38
CA THR A 389 -19.98 -3.75 5.23
C THR A 389 -21.17 -4.39 5.95
N ALA A 390 -21.34 -5.71 5.78
CA ALA A 390 -22.55 -6.38 6.20
C ALA A 390 -22.48 -6.94 7.63
N ARG A 391 -21.27 -7.13 8.19
CA ARG A 391 -21.06 -7.89 9.44
C ARG A 391 -20.10 -7.26 10.43
N SER A 392 -19.69 -6.01 10.19
CA SER A 392 -18.77 -5.27 11.05
C SER A 392 -19.05 -3.77 10.97
N SER A 393 -18.67 -3.02 12.00
CA SER A 393 -18.59 -1.56 11.92
C SER A 393 -17.32 -1.05 11.25
N PHE A 394 -16.40 -1.90 10.78
CA PHE A 394 -15.12 -1.51 10.18
C PHE A 394 -15.25 -0.34 9.19
N MET A 395 -16.19 -0.42 8.23
CA MET A 395 -16.37 0.64 7.23
C MET A 395 -16.95 1.92 7.85
N LYS A 396 -17.90 1.78 8.76
CA LYS A 396 -18.45 2.92 9.52
C LYS A 396 -17.34 3.62 10.30
N ASP A 397 -16.53 2.87 11.03
CA ASP A 397 -15.44 3.38 11.84
C ASP A 397 -14.31 3.95 10.97
N LEU A 398 -14.09 3.43 9.77
CA LEU A 398 -13.12 4.01 8.85
C LEU A 398 -13.58 5.39 8.34
N PHE A 399 -14.85 5.56 7.96
CA PHE A 399 -15.31 6.80 7.29
C PHE A 399 -16.06 7.79 8.18
N SER A 400 -16.40 7.40 9.41
CA SER A 400 -17.05 8.28 10.39
C SER A 400 -16.14 9.42 10.87
N SER A 401 -16.77 10.52 11.31
CA SER A 401 -16.14 11.60 12.08
C SER A 401 -16.08 11.28 13.57
N GLU A 402 -16.99 10.41 14.03
CA GLU A 402 -17.16 10.12 15.44
C GLU A 402 -15.95 9.37 16.00
N PRO A 403 -15.60 9.62 17.28
CA PRO A 403 -14.67 8.77 18.00
C PRO A 403 -15.14 7.31 17.93
N ILE A 404 -14.20 6.39 17.69
CA ILE A 404 -14.51 4.96 17.68
C ILE A 404 -14.65 4.49 19.12
N ASP A 405 -15.75 3.81 19.41
CA ASP A 405 -15.99 3.16 20.69
C ASP A 405 -15.11 1.89 20.78
N LEU A 406 -13.98 2.00 21.48
CA LEU A 406 -13.04 0.89 21.70
C LEU A 406 -13.64 -0.20 22.61
N ASP A 407 -14.71 0.12 23.33
CA ASP A 407 -15.43 -0.78 24.22
C ASP A 407 -16.59 -1.50 23.54
N ALA A 408 -16.90 -1.17 22.28
CA ALA A 408 -17.87 -1.90 21.48
C ALA A 408 -17.50 -3.39 21.42
N LYS A 409 -18.51 -4.26 21.50
CA LYS A 409 -18.33 -5.71 21.57
C LYS A 409 -17.48 -6.27 20.42
N GLU A 410 -17.63 -5.72 19.22
CA GLU A 410 -16.88 -6.14 18.02
C GLU A 410 -15.39 -5.74 18.05
N ASN A 411 -15.03 -4.75 18.88
CA ASN A 411 -13.64 -4.27 19.07
C ASN A 411 -12.95 -4.97 20.27
N ARG A 412 -13.68 -5.84 20.99
CA ARG A 412 -13.19 -6.63 22.14
C ARG A 412 -12.73 -8.02 21.72
N ILE A 413 -11.88 -8.09 20.70
CA ILE A 413 -11.35 -9.36 20.19
C ILE A 413 -10.22 -9.93 21.06
N CYS A 414 -9.62 -9.09 21.91
CA CYS A 414 -8.71 -9.52 22.96
C CYS A 414 -9.54 -9.89 24.19
N GLY A 415 -9.64 -11.19 24.47
CA GLY A 415 -10.28 -11.67 25.70
C GLY A 415 -9.59 -11.11 26.94
N LYS A 416 -10.29 -11.10 28.08
CA LYS A 416 -9.58 -11.12 29.37
C LYS A 416 -8.76 -12.40 29.34
N GLY A 417 -7.43 -12.30 29.44
CA GLY A 417 -6.52 -13.44 29.32
C GLY A 417 -7.05 -14.64 30.09
N ASN A 418 -7.09 -15.81 29.43
CA ASN A 418 -7.30 -17.07 30.12
C ASN A 418 -6.13 -17.34 31.06
#